data_AF-A0A842QWR0-F1
#
_entry.id   AF-A0A842QWR0-F1
#
_cell.length_a   1.000
_cell.length_b   1.000
_cell.length_c   1.000
_cell.angle_alpha   90.00
_cell.angle_beta   90.00
_cell.angle_gamma   90.00
#
_symmetry.space_group_name_H-M   'P 1'
#
loop_
_entity.id
_entity.type
_entity.pdbx_description
1 polymer ?
#
loop_
_entity_poly.entity_id
_entity_poly.type
_entity_poly.pdbx_seq_one_letter_code
_entity_poly.pdbx_strand_id
1 'polypeptide(L)'
;MSINLLKGFEFRKKETPVHSLDPRTKLAVTIMYTIMSLAFSRPMPLVFFMLTLLPYMIVGKITRRWLASMKGLWLILSFILVLNTLLTSLDFAISMSLRVLLLVSAFTVFFMTVHPDDLALALLAMKVPFSFTFTLTLATRFMPTLAREAQSIMDAQRSRGLELESGGIIKRVKNMVPIIIPLIIQSIKRAFSVAEALESKAFGASKHRTNYFEISMRKRDWFVLLFTLLFVISFIVLYHLPLLPPVFYFRIPY
;
A
#
# COMPACT_ATOMS: atom_id res chain seq x y z
N MET A 1 21.97 -11.61 -9.97
CA MET A 1 20.87 -11.00 -9.19
C MET A 1 19.67 -10.65 -10.11
N SER A 2 19.20 -11.58 -10.97
CA SER A 2 18.52 -11.17 -12.23
C SER A 2 17.04 -11.53 -12.42
N ILE A 3 16.33 -12.17 -11.49
CA ILE A 3 14.90 -12.53 -11.73
C ILE A 3 13.98 -12.31 -10.51
N ASN A 4 14.52 -12.30 -9.28
CA ASN A 4 13.68 -12.23 -8.08
C ASN A 4 13.09 -10.84 -7.78
N LEU A 5 13.73 -9.75 -8.22
CA LEU A 5 13.21 -8.39 -8.04
C LEU A 5 11.93 -8.14 -8.87
N LEU A 6 11.84 -8.75 -10.05
CA LEU A 6 10.68 -8.63 -10.95
C LEU A 6 9.45 -9.40 -10.43
N LYS A 7 9.66 -10.51 -9.71
CA LYS A 7 8.57 -11.30 -9.09
C LYS A 7 7.79 -10.54 -8.03
N GLY A 8 8.37 -9.50 -7.42
CA GLY A 8 7.67 -8.64 -6.47
C GLY A 8 6.56 -7.80 -7.11
N PHE A 9 6.62 -7.57 -8.43
CA PHE A 9 5.64 -6.78 -9.17
C PHE A 9 4.56 -7.63 -9.87
N GLU A 10 4.70 -8.95 -9.87
CA GLU A 10 3.63 -9.84 -10.35
C GLU A 10 2.51 -9.91 -9.30
N PHE A 11 1.50 -9.05 -9.46
CA PHE A 11 0.26 -9.20 -8.72
C PHE A 11 -0.45 -10.49 -9.14
N ARG A 12 -0.48 -11.49 -8.24
CA ARG A 12 -1.33 -12.67 -8.42
C ARG A 12 -2.71 -12.38 -7.85
N LYS A 13 -3.68 -12.18 -8.74
CA LYS A 13 -5.10 -12.10 -8.39
C LYS A 13 -5.50 -13.42 -7.72
N LYS A 14 -5.67 -13.39 -6.40
CA LYS A 14 -6.19 -14.55 -5.64
C LYS A 14 -7.70 -14.45 -5.53
N GLU A 15 -8.38 -15.55 -5.78
CA GLU A 15 -9.83 -15.65 -5.57
C GLU A 15 -10.12 -15.86 -4.09
N THR A 16 -10.23 -14.76 -3.33
CA THR A 16 -10.77 -14.79 -1.97
C THR A 16 -11.89 -13.77 -1.83
N PRO A 17 -12.81 -13.95 -0.85
CA PRO A 17 -13.92 -13.04 -0.63
C PRO A 17 -13.47 -11.60 -0.39
N VAL A 18 -12.33 -11.42 0.30
CA VAL A 18 -11.72 -10.11 0.53
C VAL A 18 -11.18 -9.51 -0.77
N HIS A 19 -10.53 -10.30 -1.63
CA HIS A 19 -10.00 -9.79 -2.89
C HIS A 19 -11.12 -9.37 -3.86
N SER A 20 -12.32 -9.97 -3.75
CA SER A 20 -13.49 -9.64 -4.59
C SER A 20 -14.21 -8.33 -4.24
N LEU A 21 -13.90 -7.72 -3.09
CA LEU A 21 -14.52 -6.45 -2.69
C LEU A 21 -14.01 -5.28 -3.54
N ASP A 22 -14.86 -4.27 -3.70
CA ASP A 22 -14.53 -3.02 -4.40
C ASP A 22 -13.31 -2.34 -3.73
N PRO A 23 -12.34 -1.84 -4.52
CA PRO A 23 -11.16 -1.17 -3.99
C PRO A 23 -11.48 0.04 -3.11
N ARG A 24 -12.59 0.76 -3.38
CA ARG A 24 -13.04 1.89 -2.56
C ARG A 24 -13.43 1.45 -1.17
N THR A 25 -14.09 0.31 -1.03
CA THR A 25 -14.44 -0.27 0.27
C THR A 25 -13.20 -0.66 1.05
N LYS A 26 -12.24 -1.33 0.40
CA LYS A 26 -10.96 -1.68 1.04
C LYS A 26 -10.19 -0.44 1.48
N LEU A 27 -10.14 0.60 0.64
CA LEU A 27 -9.52 1.89 0.94
C LEU A 27 -10.19 2.56 2.14
N ALA A 28 -11.53 2.62 2.16
CA ALA A 28 -12.29 3.18 3.28
C ALA A 28 -12.02 2.43 4.58
N VAL A 29 -12.07 1.09 4.57
CA VAL A 29 -11.76 0.25 5.74
C VAL A 29 -10.34 0.51 6.24
N THR A 30 -9.35 0.54 5.35
CA THR A 30 -7.96 0.83 5.73
C THR A 30 -7.83 2.22 6.36
N ILE A 31 -8.43 3.26 5.76
CA ILE A 31 -8.45 4.62 6.33
C ILE A 31 -9.10 4.63 7.70
N MET A 32 -10.23 3.94 7.88
CA MET A 32 -10.91 3.86 9.18
C MET A 32 -9.99 3.23 10.24
N TYR A 33 -9.33 2.11 9.94
CA TYR A 33 -8.36 1.49 10.86
C TYR A 33 -7.16 2.41 11.13
N THR A 34 -6.69 3.17 10.13
CA THR A 34 -5.62 4.16 10.32
C THR A 34 -6.07 5.29 11.26
N ILE A 35 -7.27 5.85 11.06
CA ILE A 35 -7.81 6.92 11.93
C ILE A 35 -7.99 6.38 13.36
N MET A 36 -8.57 5.18 13.52
CA MET A 36 -8.71 4.57 14.85
C MET A 36 -7.36 4.35 15.53
N SER A 37 -6.36 3.88 14.79
CA SER A 37 -5.01 3.68 15.32
C SER A 37 -4.35 4.99 15.80
N LEU A 38 -4.71 6.12 15.19
CA LEU A 38 -4.19 7.44 15.56
C LEU A 38 -5.01 8.12 16.67
N ALA A 39 -6.32 7.88 16.72
CA ALA A 39 -7.22 8.47 17.69
C ALA A 39 -7.01 7.95 19.11
N PHE A 40 -6.61 6.68 19.27
CA PHE A 40 -6.43 6.06 20.59
C PHE A 40 -4.96 6.02 21.02
N SER A 41 -4.70 6.53 22.23
CA SER A 41 -3.36 6.53 22.87
C SER A 41 -3.15 5.38 23.85
N ARG A 42 -4.21 4.64 24.19
CA ARG A 42 -4.15 3.50 25.11
C ARG A 42 -3.89 2.19 24.36
N PRO A 43 -3.25 1.20 25.00
CA PRO A 43 -2.93 -0.06 24.34
C PRO A 43 -4.18 -0.94 24.14
N MET A 44 -5.14 -0.89 25.07
CA MET A 44 -6.32 -1.77 25.05
C MET A 44 -7.22 -1.59 23.80
N PRO A 45 -7.60 -0.36 23.38
CA PRO A 45 -8.28 -0.15 22.10
C PRO A 45 -7.50 -0.66 20.90
N LEU A 46 -6.17 -0.47 20.88
CA LEU A 46 -5.32 -0.91 19.78
C LEU A 46 -5.28 -2.43 19.66
N VAL A 47 -5.20 -3.15 20.78
CA VAL A 47 -5.31 -4.61 20.81
C VAL A 47 -6.67 -5.06 20.27
N PHE A 48 -7.76 -4.41 20.68
CA PHE A 48 -9.10 -4.73 20.20
C PHE A 48 -9.24 -4.56 18.68
N PHE A 49 -8.83 -3.41 18.14
CA PHE A 49 -8.82 -3.21 16.69
C PHE A 49 -7.93 -4.23 15.97
N MET A 50 -6.78 -4.57 16.55
CA MET A 50 -5.92 -5.59 15.99
C MET A 50 -6.59 -6.96 15.95
N LEU A 51 -7.25 -7.37 17.02
CA LEU A 51 -8.01 -8.62 17.07
C LEU A 51 -9.12 -8.66 16.02
N THR A 52 -9.80 -7.54 15.76
CA THR A 52 -10.84 -7.51 14.71
C THR A 52 -10.28 -7.56 13.29
N LEU A 53 -9.04 -7.10 13.09
CA LEU A 53 -8.36 -7.15 11.80
C LEU A 53 -7.87 -8.57 11.45
N LEU A 54 -7.53 -9.38 12.46
CA LEU A 54 -7.01 -10.75 12.25
C LEU A 54 -7.98 -11.67 11.46
N PRO A 55 -9.29 -11.79 11.79
CA PRO A 55 -10.24 -12.54 10.98
C PRO A 55 -10.27 -12.09 9.53
N TYR A 56 -10.23 -10.77 9.27
CA TYR A 56 -10.20 -10.22 7.92
C TYR A 56 -8.95 -10.68 7.15
N MET A 57 -7.78 -10.72 7.81
CA MET A 57 -6.55 -11.25 7.21
C MET A 57 -6.61 -12.75 6.91
N ILE A 58 -7.21 -13.52 7.81
CA ILE A 58 -7.36 -14.98 7.68
C ILE A 58 -8.27 -15.30 6.49
N VAL A 59 -9.44 -14.65 6.40
CA VAL A 59 -10.38 -14.82 5.27
C VAL A 59 -9.73 -14.38 3.95
N GLY A 60 -8.90 -13.34 3.97
CA GLY A 60 -8.13 -12.90 2.80
C GLY A 60 -6.96 -13.82 2.41
N LYS A 61 -6.62 -14.84 3.21
CA LYS A 61 -5.43 -15.69 3.06
C LYS A 61 -4.13 -14.87 2.92
N ILE A 62 -4.01 -13.79 3.70
CA ILE A 62 -2.89 -12.83 3.66
C ILE A 62 -1.89 -13.07 4.79
N THR A 63 -2.28 -13.82 5.83
CA THR A 63 -1.52 -14.02 7.07
C THR A 63 -0.05 -14.38 6.87
N ARG A 64 0.27 -15.31 5.95
CA ARG A 64 1.68 -15.68 5.69
C ARG A 64 2.53 -14.53 5.13
N ARG A 65 1.95 -13.68 4.29
CA ARG A 65 2.62 -12.48 3.76
C ARG A 65 2.74 -11.41 4.84
N TRP A 66 1.71 -11.22 5.65
CA TRP A 66 1.75 -10.33 6.80
C TRP A 66 2.83 -10.73 7.80
N LEU A 67 2.98 -12.01 8.14
CA LEU A 67 4.08 -12.50 8.97
C LEU A 67 5.45 -12.20 8.37
N ALA A 68 5.61 -12.29 7.04
CA ALA A 68 6.86 -11.93 6.38
C ALA A 68 7.17 -10.42 6.52
N SER A 69 6.15 -9.56 6.36
CA SER A 69 6.27 -8.12 6.62
C SER A 69 6.62 -7.83 8.08
N MET A 70 6.00 -8.51 9.03
CA MET A 70 6.31 -8.38 10.46
C MET A 70 7.74 -8.82 10.79
N LYS A 71 8.23 -9.91 10.19
CA LYS A 71 9.63 -10.34 10.36
C LYS A 71 10.61 -9.29 9.87
N GLY A 72 10.34 -8.65 8.73
CA GLY A 72 11.18 -7.57 8.21
C GLY A 72 11.19 -6.32 9.10
N LEU A 73 10.09 -6.06 9.81
CA LEU A 73 9.91 -4.88 10.67
C LEU A 73 10.22 -5.13 12.15
N TRP A 74 10.56 -6.37 12.53
CA TRP A 74 10.86 -6.73 13.91
C TRP A 74 11.91 -5.80 14.53
N LEU A 75 12.99 -5.50 13.81
CA LEU A 75 14.06 -4.61 14.29
C LEU A 75 13.56 -3.20 14.62
N ILE A 76 12.67 -2.66 13.78
CA ILE A 76 12.08 -1.34 14.00
C ILE A 76 11.12 -1.39 15.19
N LEU A 77 10.28 -2.42 15.29
CA LEU A 77 9.36 -2.60 16.41
C LEU A 77 10.11 -2.77 17.74
N SER A 78 11.19 -3.57 17.77
CA SER A 78 12.02 -3.74 18.96
C SER A 78 12.71 -2.43 19.34
N PHE A 79 13.21 -1.68 18.37
CA PHE A 79 13.84 -0.39 18.61
C PHE A 79 12.85 0.61 19.21
N ILE A 80 11.63 0.71 18.66
CA ILE A 80 10.56 1.56 19.18
C ILE A 80 10.21 1.15 20.61
N LEU A 81 10.05 -0.14 20.88
CA LEU A 81 9.72 -0.63 22.22
C LEU A 81 10.82 -0.27 23.22
N VAL A 82 12.07 -0.62 22.94
CA VAL A 82 13.21 -0.38 23.85
C VAL A 82 13.41 1.12 24.11
N LEU A 83 13.40 1.93 23.06
CA LEU A 83 13.65 3.37 23.19
C LEU A 83 12.54 4.06 23.99
N ASN A 84 11.27 3.74 23.74
CA ASN A 84 10.16 4.34 24.49
C ASN A 84 10.08 3.82 25.93
N THR A 85 10.49 2.57 26.21
CA THR A 85 10.58 2.08 27.59
C THR A 85 11.66 2.82 28.38
N LEU A 86 12.76 3.21 27.72
CA LEU A 86 13.87 3.91 28.35
C LEU A 86 13.59 5.40 28.56
N LEU A 87 12.91 6.05 27.61
CA LEU A 87 12.70 7.50 27.62
C LEU A 87 11.38 7.96 28.24
N THR A 88 10.35 7.11 28.31
CA THR A 88 9.00 7.56 28.69
C THR A 88 8.35 6.64 29.70
N SER A 89 7.73 5.54 29.25
CA SER A 89 7.05 4.57 30.11
C SER A 89 6.74 3.29 29.34
N LEU A 90 6.56 2.20 30.07
CA LEU A 90 6.21 0.91 29.48
C LEU A 90 4.86 0.96 28.75
N ASP A 91 3.85 1.61 29.34
CA ASP A 91 2.52 1.74 28.74
C ASP A 91 2.55 2.50 27.41
N PHE A 92 3.33 3.58 27.35
CA PHE A 92 3.50 4.35 26.13
C PHE A 92 4.25 3.54 25.06
N ALA A 93 5.31 2.82 25.45
CA ALA A 93 6.09 1.99 24.55
C ALA A 93 5.27 0.85 23.92
N ILE A 94 4.42 0.20 24.72
CA ILE A 94 3.49 -0.84 24.26
C ILE A 94 2.47 -0.22 23.30
N SER A 95 1.88 0.92 23.66
CA SER A 95 0.89 1.61 22.82
C SER A 95 1.47 2.03 21.47
N MET A 96 2.68 2.60 21.45
CA MET A 96 3.37 3.00 20.22
C MET A 96 3.72 1.80 19.35
N SER A 97 4.23 0.72 19.95
CA SER A 97 4.53 -0.52 19.23
C SER A 97 3.27 -1.12 18.61
N LEU A 98 2.17 -1.22 19.37
CA LEU A 98 0.88 -1.70 18.88
C LEU A 98 0.29 -0.82 17.78
N ARG A 99 0.43 0.51 17.90
CA ARG A 99 -0.02 1.47 16.89
C ARG A 99 0.69 1.23 15.57
N VAL A 100 2.03 1.15 15.58
CA VAL A 100 2.79 0.88 14.35
C VAL A 100 2.42 -0.48 13.78
N LEU A 101 2.25 -1.48 14.65
CA LEU A 101 1.87 -2.83 14.25
C LEU A 101 0.47 -2.84 13.58
N LEU A 102 -0.52 -2.13 14.13
CA LEU A 102 -1.86 -1.99 13.55
C LEU A 102 -1.83 -1.23 12.21
N LEU A 103 -1.09 -0.12 12.12
CA LEU A 103 -0.94 0.64 10.88
C LEU A 103 -0.34 -0.22 9.76
N VAL A 104 0.80 -0.84 10.03
CA VAL A 104 1.46 -1.72 9.05
C VAL A 104 0.52 -2.86 8.64
N SER A 105 -0.22 -3.41 9.60
CA SER A 105 -1.19 -4.47 9.35
C SER A 105 -2.30 -4.04 8.40
N ALA A 106 -2.93 -2.89 8.64
CA ALA A 106 -3.98 -2.34 7.79
C ALA A 106 -3.47 -2.03 6.36
N PHE A 107 -2.29 -1.42 6.25
CA PHE A 107 -1.67 -1.14 4.94
C PHE A 107 -1.24 -2.41 4.22
N THR A 108 -0.71 -3.40 4.93
CA THR A 108 -0.33 -4.69 4.32
C THR A 108 -1.54 -5.36 3.69
N VAL A 109 -2.68 -5.34 4.37
CA VAL A 109 -3.93 -5.89 3.82
C VAL A 109 -4.35 -5.12 2.57
N PHE A 110 -4.31 -3.79 2.59
CA PHE A 110 -4.64 -2.95 1.43
C PHE A 110 -3.77 -3.27 0.22
N PHE A 111 -2.45 -3.14 0.35
CA PHE A 111 -1.50 -3.35 -0.76
C PHE A 111 -1.50 -4.79 -1.28
N MET A 112 -1.85 -5.77 -0.44
CA MET A 112 -1.91 -7.18 -0.87
C MET A 112 -3.23 -7.57 -1.54
N THR A 113 -4.28 -6.73 -1.43
CA THR A 113 -5.65 -7.05 -1.91
C THR A 113 -6.15 -6.12 -3.01
N VAL A 114 -5.48 -4.99 -3.24
CA VAL A 114 -5.84 -4.00 -4.25
C VAL A 114 -4.78 -3.95 -5.32
N HIS A 115 -5.18 -4.20 -6.58
CA HIS A 115 -4.31 -3.98 -7.72
C HIS A 115 -4.21 -2.47 -8.02
N PRO A 116 -3.04 -1.95 -8.44
CA PRO A 116 -2.89 -0.54 -8.79
C PRO A 116 -3.86 -0.06 -9.89
N ASP A 117 -4.19 -0.90 -10.86
CA ASP A 117 -5.17 -0.55 -11.91
C ASP A 117 -6.59 -0.43 -11.34
N ASP A 118 -6.97 -1.32 -10.42
CA ASP A 118 -8.27 -1.27 -9.73
C ASP A 118 -8.34 -0.02 -8.83
N LEU A 119 -7.22 0.38 -8.21
CA LEU A 119 -7.11 1.63 -7.45
C LEU A 119 -7.28 2.85 -8.36
N ALA A 120 -6.69 2.86 -9.55
CA ALA A 120 -6.85 3.96 -10.50
C ALA A 120 -8.32 4.13 -10.94
N LEU A 121 -9.03 3.03 -11.18
CA LEU A 121 -10.47 3.04 -11.46
C LEU A 121 -11.29 3.54 -10.26
N ALA A 122 -10.93 3.14 -9.04
CA ALA A 122 -11.55 3.62 -7.80
C ALA A 122 -11.41 5.12 -7.62
N LEU A 123 -10.21 5.66 -7.87
CA LEU A 123 -9.95 7.10 -7.82
C LEU A 123 -10.73 7.85 -8.90
N LEU A 124 -10.80 7.31 -10.12
CA LEU A 124 -11.56 7.92 -11.22
C LEU A 124 -13.04 8.05 -10.82
N ALA A 125 -13.60 6.99 -10.26
CA ALA A 125 -14.99 6.98 -9.83
C ALA A 125 -15.24 7.77 -8.53
N MET A 126 -14.19 8.13 -7.77
CA MET A 126 -14.22 9.13 -6.70
C MET A 126 -14.09 10.58 -7.22
N LYS A 127 -14.15 10.80 -8.54
CA LYS A 127 -14.02 12.11 -9.22
C LYS A 127 -12.62 12.72 -9.14
N VAL A 128 -11.58 11.90 -8.93
CA VAL A 128 -10.19 12.36 -9.12
C VAL A 128 -9.97 12.69 -10.61
N PRO A 129 -9.21 13.76 -10.94
CA PRO A 129 -8.99 14.15 -12.33
C PRO A 129 -8.47 13.00 -13.19
N PHE A 130 -9.07 12.83 -14.37
CA PHE A 130 -8.74 11.75 -15.31
C PHE A 130 -7.24 11.69 -15.63
N SER A 131 -6.58 12.85 -15.78
CA SER A 131 -5.14 12.92 -16.05
C SER A 131 -4.32 12.18 -15.00
N PHE A 132 -4.68 12.30 -13.72
CA PHE A 132 -3.97 11.62 -12.64
C PHE A 132 -4.17 10.10 -12.69
N THR A 133 -5.41 9.66 -12.84
CA THR A 133 -5.75 8.22 -12.90
C THR A 133 -5.16 7.57 -14.14
N PHE A 134 -5.16 8.27 -15.26
CA PHE A 134 -4.55 7.83 -16.52
C PHE A 134 -3.03 7.69 -16.37
N THR A 135 -2.35 8.68 -15.79
CA THR A 135 -0.91 8.60 -15.53
C THR A 135 -0.57 7.47 -14.57
N LEU A 136 -1.39 7.23 -13.52
CA LEU A 136 -1.20 6.12 -12.60
C LEU A 136 -1.29 4.77 -13.32
N THR A 137 -2.34 4.53 -14.11
CA THR A 137 -2.50 3.29 -14.89
C THR A 137 -1.39 3.12 -15.93
N LEU A 138 -0.94 4.20 -16.54
CA LEU A 138 0.14 4.14 -17.52
C LEU A 138 1.48 3.81 -16.86
N ALA A 139 1.76 4.40 -15.69
CA ALA A 139 2.96 4.13 -14.91
C ALA A 139 3.02 2.67 -14.44
N THR A 140 1.92 2.13 -13.89
CA THR A 140 1.85 0.74 -13.43
C THR A 140 2.06 -0.24 -14.57
N ARG A 141 1.52 0.05 -15.76
CA ARG A 141 1.71 -0.75 -16.97
C ARG A 141 3.14 -0.70 -17.52
N PHE A 142 3.82 0.45 -17.44
CA PHE A 142 5.19 0.58 -17.93
C PHE A 142 6.24 0.10 -16.95
N MET A 143 5.95 0.05 -15.66
CA MET A 143 6.88 -0.40 -14.63
C MET A 143 7.53 -1.76 -14.93
N PRO A 144 6.81 -2.83 -15.34
CA PRO A 144 7.43 -4.10 -15.73
C PRO A 144 8.35 -3.98 -16.95
N THR A 145 7.99 -3.11 -17.90
CA THR A 145 8.77 -2.90 -19.13
C THR A 145 10.06 -2.16 -18.81
N LEU A 146 9.99 -1.09 -18.01
CA LEU A 146 11.17 -0.34 -17.53
C LEU A 146 12.11 -1.23 -16.73
N ALA A 147 11.58 -2.12 -15.90
CA ALA A 147 12.40 -3.03 -15.11
C ALA A 147 13.13 -4.07 -15.99
N ARG A 148 12.49 -4.56 -17.07
CA ARG A 148 13.16 -5.41 -18.07
C ARG A 148 14.23 -4.64 -18.85
N GLU A 149 13.96 -3.41 -19.27
CA GLU A 149 14.93 -2.56 -19.96
C GLU A 149 16.14 -2.26 -19.07
N ALA A 150 15.91 -1.89 -17.81
CA ALA A 150 16.97 -1.67 -16.84
C ALA A 150 17.85 -2.93 -16.71
N GLN A 151 17.24 -4.11 -16.63
CA GLN A 151 17.98 -5.38 -16.57
C GLN A 151 18.80 -5.62 -17.84
N SER A 152 18.23 -5.42 -19.03
CA SER A 152 18.97 -5.55 -20.30
C SER A 152 20.14 -4.58 -20.41
N ILE A 153 19.96 -3.32 -19.97
CA ILE A 153 21.03 -2.31 -19.96
C ILE A 153 22.12 -2.71 -18.96
N MET A 154 21.74 -3.17 -17.77
CA MET A 154 22.70 -3.67 -16.77
C MET A 154 23.53 -4.83 -17.31
N ASP A 155 22.90 -5.79 -17.98
CA ASP A 155 23.59 -6.96 -18.53
C ASP A 155 24.52 -6.56 -19.69
N ALA A 156 24.09 -5.64 -20.57
CA ALA A 156 24.95 -5.08 -21.62
C ALA A 156 26.17 -4.34 -21.07
N GLN A 157 26.01 -3.55 -20.00
CA GLN A 157 27.13 -2.85 -19.36
C GLN A 157 28.08 -3.83 -18.65
N ARG A 158 27.56 -4.89 -18.02
CA ARG A 158 28.38 -5.96 -17.45
C ARG A 158 29.21 -6.67 -18.52
N SER A 159 28.64 -6.94 -19.70
CA SER A 159 29.38 -7.51 -20.84
C SER A 159 30.49 -6.58 -21.35
N ARG A 160 30.38 -5.27 -21.14
CA ARG A 160 31.43 -4.28 -21.42
C ARG A 160 32.47 -4.15 -20.31
N GLY A 161 32.42 -5.01 -19.28
CA GLY A 161 33.36 -5.01 -18.17
C GLY A 161 32.99 -4.05 -17.03
N LEU A 162 31.78 -3.47 -17.03
CA LEU A 162 31.35 -2.61 -15.91
C LEU A 162 31.00 -3.45 -14.68
N GLU A 163 31.84 -3.35 -13.65
CA GLU A 163 31.58 -3.95 -12.35
C GLU A 163 30.65 -3.05 -11.51
N LEU A 164 29.38 -3.45 -11.39
CA LEU A 164 28.38 -2.66 -10.66
C LEU A 164 28.57 -2.71 -9.13
N GLU A 165 29.18 -3.77 -8.61
CA GLU A 165 29.26 -4.04 -7.17
C GLU A 165 30.64 -3.71 -6.57
N SER A 166 31.62 -3.29 -7.39
CA SER A 166 32.99 -3.05 -6.92
C SER A 166 33.23 -1.64 -6.39
N GLY A 167 34.07 -1.56 -5.35
CA GLY A 167 34.50 -0.31 -4.68
C GLY A 167 33.54 0.25 -3.63
N GLY A 168 33.86 1.45 -3.14
CA GLY A 168 33.08 2.15 -2.11
C GLY A 168 31.74 2.70 -2.62
N ILE A 169 30.92 3.22 -1.70
CA ILE A 169 29.55 3.72 -1.98
C ILE A 169 29.53 4.72 -3.14
N ILE A 170 30.47 5.67 -3.16
CA ILE A 170 30.56 6.70 -4.22
C ILE A 170 30.82 6.07 -5.59
N LYS A 171 31.73 5.08 -5.66
CA LYS A 171 32.05 4.39 -6.92
C LYS A 171 30.84 3.60 -7.43
N ARG A 172 30.12 2.91 -6.53
CA ARG A 172 28.88 2.19 -6.88
C ARG A 172 27.81 3.12 -7.45
N VAL A 173 27.61 4.30 -6.85
CA VAL A 173 26.67 5.30 -7.38
C VAL A 173 27.10 5.78 -8.77
N LYS A 174 28.40 6.08 -8.96
CA LYS A 174 28.94 6.47 -10.27
C LYS A 174 28.75 5.37 -11.31
N ASN A 175 28.90 4.10 -10.92
CA ASN A 175 28.69 2.95 -11.79
C ASN A 175 27.21 2.73 -12.19
N MET A 176 26.24 3.40 -11.55
CA MET A 176 24.84 3.39 -11.97
C MET A 176 24.55 4.38 -13.11
N VAL A 177 25.37 5.41 -13.29
CA VAL A 177 25.17 6.45 -14.32
C VAL A 177 25.07 5.87 -15.75
N PRO A 178 25.92 4.90 -16.17
CA PRO A 178 25.82 4.26 -17.48
C PRO A 178 24.56 3.41 -17.70
N ILE A 179 23.77 3.15 -16.65
CA ILE A 179 22.49 2.45 -16.71
C ILE A 179 21.33 3.47 -16.74
N ILE A 180 21.38 4.46 -15.86
CA ILE A 180 20.32 5.47 -15.70
C ILE A 180 20.18 6.33 -16.96
N ILE A 181 21.28 6.80 -17.55
CA ILE A 181 21.22 7.69 -18.71
C ILE A 181 20.51 7.01 -19.90
N PRO A 182 20.92 5.79 -20.35
CA PRO A 182 20.20 5.09 -21.41
C PRO A 182 18.73 4.79 -21.07
N LEU A 183 18.43 4.44 -19.81
CA LEU A 183 17.06 4.16 -19.38
C LEU A 183 16.16 5.39 -19.47
N ILE A 184 16.66 6.58 -19.09
CA ILE A 184 15.94 7.84 -19.23
C ILE A 184 15.67 8.15 -20.70
N ILE A 185 16.69 8.03 -21.57
CA ILE A 185 16.53 8.26 -23.01
C ILE A 185 15.47 7.33 -23.60
N GLN A 186 15.51 6.04 -23.24
CA GLN A 186 14.53 5.05 -23.69
C GLN A 186 13.12 5.35 -23.19
N SER A 187 13.00 5.81 -21.94
CA SER A 187 11.72 6.22 -21.32
C SER A 187 11.11 7.43 -22.02
N ILE A 188 11.92 8.43 -22.39
CA ILE A 188 11.48 9.63 -23.13
C ILE A 188 11.00 9.24 -24.53
N LYS A 189 11.78 8.42 -25.27
CA LYS A 189 11.36 7.92 -26.59
C LYS A 189 10.02 7.18 -26.51
N ARG A 190 9.88 6.31 -25.51
CA ARG A 190 8.64 5.57 -25.24
C ARG A 190 7.46 6.51 -24.95
N ALA A 191 7.69 7.59 -24.19
CA ALA A 191 6.64 8.57 -23.92
C ALA A 191 6.14 9.24 -25.21
N PHE A 192 7.04 9.64 -26.11
CA PHE A 192 6.67 10.19 -27.43
C PHE A 192 5.90 9.19 -28.27
N SER A 193 6.39 7.94 -28.41
CA SER A 193 5.69 6.91 -29.18
C SER A 193 4.29 6.59 -28.63
N VAL A 194 4.12 6.65 -27.31
CA VAL A 194 2.82 6.44 -26.66
C VAL A 194 1.91 7.65 -26.90
N ALA A 195 2.42 8.87 -26.85
CA ALA A 195 1.66 10.08 -27.16
C ALA A 195 1.17 10.07 -28.62
N GLU A 196 2.05 9.82 -29.58
CA GLU A 196 1.72 9.70 -31.01
C GLU A 196 0.66 8.62 -31.26
N ALA A 197 0.79 7.46 -30.60
CA ALA A 197 -0.17 6.37 -30.72
C ALA A 197 -1.55 6.72 -30.11
N LEU A 198 -1.58 7.52 -29.05
CA LEU A 198 -2.82 8.01 -28.44
C LEU A 198 -3.48 9.06 -29.31
N GLU A 199 -2.74 10.02 -29.85
CA GLU A 199 -3.23 11.02 -30.79
C GLU A 199 -3.81 10.38 -32.06
N SER A 200 -3.14 9.37 -32.61
CA SER A 200 -3.63 8.57 -33.74
C SER A 200 -4.96 7.86 -33.45
N LYS A 201 -5.27 7.62 -32.17
CA LYS A 201 -6.54 7.05 -31.70
C LYS A 201 -7.55 8.13 -31.26
N ALA A 202 -7.34 9.38 -31.65
CA ALA A 202 -8.15 10.54 -31.28
C ALA A 202 -8.28 10.72 -29.75
N PHE A 203 -7.25 10.36 -28.99
CA PHE A 203 -7.26 10.53 -27.53
C PHE A 203 -7.38 12.02 -27.17
N GLY A 204 -8.43 12.37 -26.44
CA GLY A 204 -8.72 13.77 -26.07
C GLY A 204 -9.67 14.50 -27.00
N ALA A 205 -10.11 13.89 -28.11
CA ALA A 205 -11.08 14.52 -29.03
C ALA A 205 -12.48 14.72 -28.41
N SER A 206 -12.90 13.85 -27.48
CA SER A 206 -14.16 13.98 -26.75
C SER A 206 -13.95 14.45 -25.32
N LYS A 207 -14.78 15.41 -24.89
CA LYS A 207 -14.90 15.84 -23.49
C LYS A 207 -15.55 14.78 -22.61
N HIS A 208 -16.38 13.90 -23.18
CA HIS A 208 -17.07 12.83 -22.46
C HIS A 208 -16.38 11.51 -22.76
N ARG A 209 -15.73 10.92 -21.75
CA ARG A 209 -15.02 9.65 -21.85
C ARG A 209 -15.87 8.53 -21.26
N THR A 210 -15.87 7.39 -21.95
CA THR A 210 -16.47 6.14 -21.47
C THR A 210 -15.39 5.22 -20.94
N ASN A 211 -15.68 4.48 -19.87
CA ASN A 211 -14.77 3.48 -19.32
C ASN A 211 -15.17 2.09 -19.81
N TYR A 212 -14.22 1.32 -20.33
CA TYR A 212 -14.48 -0.07 -20.74
C TYR A 212 -14.66 -1.00 -19.53
N PHE A 213 -13.90 -0.77 -18.46
CA PHE A 213 -14.06 -1.47 -17.19
C PHE A 213 -14.72 -0.55 -16.18
N GLU A 214 -15.93 -0.92 -15.76
CA GLU A 214 -16.64 -0.23 -14.71
C GLU A 214 -16.58 -1.02 -13.40
N ILE A 215 -16.11 -0.37 -12.35
CA ILE A 215 -16.19 -0.88 -10.99
C ILE A 215 -17.50 -0.43 -10.35
N SER A 216 -18.34 -1.39 -9.98
CA SER A 216 -19.60 -1.14 -9.29
C SER A 216 -19.54 -1.70 -7.86
N MET A 217 -19.95 -0.87 -6.91
CA MET A 217 -20.14 -1.31 -5.53
C MET A 217 -21.33 -2.28 -5.48
N ARG A 218 -21.06 -3.52 -5.10
CA ARG A 218 -22.08 -4.55 -4.91
C ARG A 218 -22.72 -4.40 -3.54
N LYS A 219 -23.86 -5.06 -3.31
CA LYS A 219 -24.54 -5.08 -1.99
C LYS A 219 -23.60 -5.53 -0.85
N ARG A 220 -22.68 -6.45 -1.14
CA ARG A 220 -21.65 -6.91 -0.19
C ARG A 220 -20.69 -5.79 0.23
N ASP A 221 -20.34 -4.89 -0.68
CA ASP A 221 -19.44 -3.77 -0.41
C ASP A 221 -20.08 -2.77 0.53
N TRP A 222 -21.34 -2.41 0.27
CA TRP A 222 -22.14 -1.57 1.15
C TRP A 222 -22.33 -2.20 2.53
N PHE A 223 -22.58 -3.51 2.60
CA PHE A 223 -22.70 -4.21 3.88
C PHE A 223 -21.40 -4.15 4.69
N VAL A 224 -20.24 -4.41 4.07
CA VAL A 224 -18.94 -4.33 4.74
C VAL A 224 -18.67 -2.92 5.23
N LEU A 225 -18.90 -1.91 4.38
CA LEU A 225 -18.68 -0.51 4.73
C LEU A 225 -19.57 -0.08 5.90
N LEU A 226 -20.88 -0.34 5.82
CA LEU A 226 -21.82 -0.01 6.88
C LEU A 226 -21.50 -0.75 8.18
N PHE A 227 -21.17 -2.04 8.10
CA PHE A 227 -20.77 -2.83 9.27
C PHE A 227 -19.51 -2.23 9.92
N THR A 228 -18.49 -1.89 9.14
CA THR A 228 -17.26 -1.28 9.67
C THR A 228 -17.52 0.10 10.28
N LEU A 229 -18.39 0.90 9.66
CA LEU A 229 -18.79 2.21 10.17
C LEU A 229 -19.54 2.10 11.49
N LEU A 230 -20.55 1.23 11.56
CA LEU A 230 -21.32 0.99 12.78
C LEU A 230 -20.44 0.40 13.88
N PHE A 231 -19.52 -0.48 13.54
CA PHE A 231 -18.55 -1.03 14.48
C PHE A 231 -17.67 0.07 15.10
N VAL A 232 -17.14 0.97 14.27
CA VAL A 232 -16.33 2.11 14.73
C VAL A 232 -17.16 3.08 15.58
N ILE A 233 -18.37 3.44 15.13
CA ILE A 233 -19.26 4.34 15.89
C ILE A 233 -19.63 3.70 17.22
N SER A 234 -20.03 2.42 17.23
CA SER A 234 -20.35 1.67 18.45
C SER A 234 -19.18 1.67 19.41
N PHE A 235 -17.95 1.44 18.92
CA PHE A 235 -16.76 1.48 19.76
C PHE A 235 -16.50 2.87 20.34
N ILE A 236 -16.66 3.94 19.56
CA ILE A 236 -16.50 5.33 20.03
C ILE A 236 -17.57 5.70 21.05
N VAL A 237 -18.83 5.35 20.78
CA VAL A 237 -19.99 5.59 21.66
C VAL A 237 -19.81 4.83 22.96
N LEU A 238 -19.45 3.55 22.90
CA LEU A 238 -19.07 2.78 24.07
C LEU A 238 -17.89 3.46 24.77
N TYR A 239 -16.84 3.90 24.09
CA TYR A 239 -15.73 4.63 24.72
C TYR A 239 -16.12 5.99 25.35
N HIS A 240 -17.27 6.57 25.02
CA HIS A 240 -17.74 7.82 25.64
C HIS A 240 -18.83 7.65 26.69
N LEU A 241 -19.75 6.70 26.52
CA LEU A 241 -20.71 6.30 27.55
C LEU A 241 -19.99 5.35 28.50
N PRO A 242 -19.73 5.70 29.77
CA PRO A 242 -18.87 4.96 30.71
C PRO A 242 -19.43 3.57 31.13
N LEU A 243 -19.64 2.69 30.15
CA LEU A 243 -20.27 1.36 30.24
C LEU A 243 -19.25 0.22 30.08
N LEU A 244 -18.08 0.47 29.48
CA LEU A 244 -16.97 -0.49 29.45
C LEU A 244 -16.26 -0.56 30.83
N PRO A 245 -15.47 -1.61 31.09
CA PRO A 245 -14.64 -1.65 32.29
C PRO A 245 -13.71 -0.43 32.36
N PRO A 246 -13.33 0.06 33.56
CA PRO A 246 -12.46 1.23 33.75
C PRO A 246 -11.08 1.11 33.06
N VAL A 247 -10.71 -0.09 32.60
CA VAL A 247 -9.55 -0.40 31.75
C VAL A 247 -9.60 0.33 30.40
N PHE A 248 -10.79 0.65 29.88
CA PHE A 248 -10.94 1.39 28.62
C PHE A 248 -10.96 2.91 28.79
N TYR A 249 -11.39 3.47 29.93
CA TYR A 249 -11.62 4.93 30.10
C TYR A 249 -10.54 5.70 30.86
N PHE A 250 -9.32 5.20 30.99
CA PHE A 250 -8.34 5.97 31.75
C PHE A 250 -7.81 7.17 30.93
N ARG A 251 -8.07 8.38 31.47
CA ARG A 251 -7.88 9.75 30.97
C ARG A 251 -7.00 9.98 29.73
N ILE A 252 -7.50 10.86 28.86
CA ILE A 252 -6.77 11.66 27.87
C ILE A 252 -5.66 12.41 28.63
N PRO A 253 -4.37 12.17 28.35
CA PRO A 253 -3.34 13.10 28.79
C PRO A 253 -3.45 14.35 27.90
N TYR A 254 -3.69 15.49 28.54
CA TYR A 254 -3.35 16.79 27.96
C TYR A 254 -1.87 16.83 27.59
#